data_AF-A0A183Q3L6-F1
#
_entry.id   AF-A0A183Q3L6-F1
#
_cell.length_a   1.000
_cell.length_b   1.000
_cell.length_c   1.000
_cell.angle_alpha   90.00
_cell.angle_beta   90.00
_cell.angle_gamma   90.00
#
_symmetry.space_group_name_H-M   'P 1'
#
loop_
_entity.id
_entity.type
_entity.pdbx_description
1 polymer ?
#
loop_
_entity_poly.entity_id
_entity_poly.type
_entity_poly.pdbx_seq_one_letter_code
_entity_poly.pdbx_strand_id
1 'polypeptide(L)'
;MSFSFGHFSTHRRKGVLVSQNNRCAGCGAFIETPQQLVDFTSIPSHWFETPDLWSMADLHSVHDGKLSITLRALLLPLVEHISICKRCLACGFICEICKSGQILFPFGQVNTTICSGCSACFHRACLHSPNPETCPRCIRRAFKREQLI
;
A
#
# COMPACT_ATOMS: atom_id res chain seq x y z
N MET A 1 -7.50 3.56 21.49
CA MET A 1 -7.43 2.58 20.39
C MET A 1 -6.33 3.04 19.46
N SER A 2 -5.13 2.48 19.63
CA SER A 2 -3.92 2.95 18.97
C SER A 2 -3.89 2.42 17.54
N PHE A 3 -4.25 3.25 16.57
CA PHE A 3 -3.96 2.97 15.16
C PHE A 3 -2.48 3.18 14.93
N SER A 4 -1.70 2.10 15.03
CA SER A 4 -0.31 2.10 14.57
C SER A 4 -0.32 2.19 13.04
N PHE A 5 -0.32 3.40 12.52
CA PHE A 5 0.04 3.64 11.12
C PHE A 5 1.49 3.18 10.97
N GLY A 6 1.65 2.01 10.35
CA GLY A 6 2.95 1.44 10.09
C GLY A 6 3.78 2.45 9.31
N HIS A 7 4.93 2.80 9.88
CA HIS A 7 5.95 3.66 9.28
C HIS A 7 6.28 3.10 7.89
N PHE A 8 5.69 3.67 6.84
CA PHE A 8 6.03 3.36 5.46
C PHE A 8 7.49 3.79 5.28
N SER A 9 8.40 2.83 5.15
CA SER A 9 9.80 3.11 4.85
C SER A 9 9.90 3.62 3.40
N THR A 10 9.62 4.91 3.24
CA THR A 10 9.66 5.67 2.00
C THR A 10 11.10 6.09 1.72
N HIS A 11 11.90 5.20 1.14
CA HIS A 11 13.18 5.65 0.54
C HIS A 11 13.27 5.42 -0.97
N ARG A 12 12.18 5.03 -1.64
CA ARG A 12 12.19 4.96 -3.11
C ARG A 12 10.89 5.32 -3.86
N ARG A 13 9.85 5.84 -3.20
CA ARG A 13 8.62 6.34 -3.85
C ARG A 13 7.91 7.41 -3.01
N LYS A 14 8.55 8.58 -2.80
CA LYS A 14 7.83 9.78 -2.38
C LYS A 14 7.33 10.46 -3.67
N GLY A 15 6.02 10.64 -3.84
CA GLY A 15 5.44 11.42 -4.95
C GLY A 15 4.83 10.65 -6.15
N VAL A 16 4.22 9.48 -5.93
CA VAL A 16 3.73 8.63 -7.05
C VAL A 16 2.24 8.80 -7.39
N LEU A 17 1.41 9.37 -6.50
CA LEU A 17 -0.04 9.47 -6.78
C LEU A 17 -0.42 10.72 -7.58
N VAL A 18 0.21 11.89 -7.33
CA VAL A 18 -0.09 13.13 -8.07
C VAL A 18 0.57 13.16 -9.46
N SER A 19 1.74 12.54 -9.63
CA SER A 19 2.50 12.57 -10.89
C SER A 19 1.99 11.59 -11.95
N GLN A 20 1.07 10.70 -11.60
CA GLN A 20 0.69 9.61 -12.48
C GLN A 20 -0.43 9.91 -13.46
N ASN A 21 -1.09 11.07 -13.39
CA ASN A 21 -2.15 11.50 -14.32
C ASN A 21 -3.14 10.35 -14.63
N ASN A 22 -3.68 9.74 -13.56
CA ASN A 22 -4.58 8.58 -13.58
C ASN A 22 -3.97 7.29 -14.15
N ARG A 23 -2.64 7.13 -14.16
CA ARG A 23 -1.98 5.90 -14.58
C ARG A 23 -1.63 5.02 -13.38
N CYS A 24 -1.78 3.72 -13.54
CA CYS A 24 -1.40 2.75 -12.52
C CYS A 24 0.13 2.73 -12.31
N ALA A 25 0.62 2.86 -11.08
CA ALA A 25 2.04 2.70 -10.76
C ALA A 25 2.63 1.32 -11.10
N GLY A 26 1.81 0.27 -11.09
CA GLY A 26 2.26 -1.09 -11.37
C GLY A 26 2.44 -1.35 -12.86
N CYS A 27 1.50 -0.90 -13.69
CA CYS A 27 1.44 -1.29 -15.10
C CYS A 27 1.44 -0.12 -16.09
N GLY A 28 1.28 1.13 -15.66
CA GLY A 28 1.20 2.32 -16.52
C GLY A 28 -0.11 2.50 -17.30
N ALA A 29 -1.07 1.58 -17.15
CA ALA A 29 -2.39 1.70 -17.76
C ALA A 29 -3.15 2.89 -17.17
N PHE A 30 -3.87 3.61 -18.02
CA PHE A 30 -4.83 4.61 -17.56
C PHE A 30 -5.99 3.90 -16.86
N ILE A 31 -6.37 4.39 -15.68
CA ILE A 31 -7.50 3.86 -14.92
C ILE A 31 -8.65 4.85 -15.11
N GLU A 32 -9.64 4.44 -15.88
CA GLU A 32 -10.89 5.17 -16.00
C GLU A 32 -11.63 5.11 -14.66
N THR A 33 -11.77 6.26 -14.01
CA THR A 33 -12.61 6.36 -12.81
C THR A 33 -14.07 6.44 -13.26
N PRO A 34 -15.00 5.58 -12.76
CA PRO A 34 -16.36 5.41 -13.31
C PRO A 34 -17.27 6.64 -13.29
N GLN A 35 -16.79 7.78 -12.82
CA GLN A 35 -17.46 9.07 -12.90
C GLN A 35 -16.36 10.10 -13.04
N GLN A 36 -16.55 11.05 -13.94
CA GLN A 36 -15.69 12.20 -14.23
C GLN A 36 -15.56 13.19 -13.05
N LEU A 37 -15.59 12.69 -11.81
CA LEU A 37 -15.81 13.44 -10.57
C LEU A 37 -14.61 13.43 -9.61
N VAL A 38 -13.57 12.62 -9.83
CA VAL A 38 -12.39 12.67 -8.95
C VAL A 38 -11.12 12.62 -9.78
N ASP A 39 -10.69 13.81 -10.19
CA ASP A 39 -9.35 14.06 -10.66
C ASP A 39 -8.39 13.89 -9.46
N PHE A 40 -7.34 13.09 -9.58
CA PHE A 40 -6.33 12.98 -8.52
C PHE A 40 -5.64 14.33 -8.25
N THR A 41 -5.69 15.29 -9.18
CA THR A 41 -5.24 16.66 -8.96
C THR A 41 -6.15 17.46 -8.01
N SER A 42 -7.40 17.04 -7.82
CA SER A 42 -8.36 17.68 -6.89
C SER A 42 -8.13 17.31 -5.43
N ILE A 43 -7.24 16.34 -5.18
CA ILE A 43 -6.93 15.88 -3.84
C ILE A 43 -5.85 16.79 -3.23
N PRO A 44 -6.03 17.28 -1.99
CA PRO A 44 -5.02 18.09 -1.35
C PRO A 44 -3.66 17.37 -1.29
N SER A 45 -2.60 18.03 -1.75
CA SER A 45 -1.26 17.43 -1.85
C SER A 45 -0.73 16.96 -0.49
N HIS A 46 -1.10 17.65 0.59
CA HIS A 46 -0.67 17.32 1.95
C HIS A 46 -1.11 15.92 2.39
N TRP A 47 -2.20 15.37 1.84
CA TRP A 47 -2.64 14.00 2.14
C TRP A 47 -1.61 12.93 1.73
N PHE A 48 -0.73 13.24 0.76
CA PHE A 48 0.26 12.30 0.23
C PHE A 48 1.69 12.68 0.62
N GLU A 49 1.97 13.97 0.80
CA GLU A 49 3.31 14.47 1.13
C GLU A 49 3.63 14.35 2.63
N THR A 50 2.61 14.59 3.46
CA THR A 50 2.71 14.67 4.92
C THR A 50 1.51 13.95 5.55
N PRO A 51 1.55 12.61 5.70
CA PRO A 51 0.41 11.80 6.13
C PRO A 51 -0.18 12.18 7.51
N ASP A 52 0.63 12.82 8.35
CA ASP A 52 0.23 13.26 9.69
C ASP A 52 -0.33 14.70 9.71
N LEU A 53 -0.33 15.39 8.56
CA LEU A 53 -0.86 16.74 8.42
C LEU A 53 -2.33 16.67 7.98
N TRP A 54 -3.20 17.29 8.75
CA TRP A 54 -4.64 17.37 8.48
C TRP A 54 -5.12 18.80 8.65
N SER A 55 -5.90 19.30 7.70
CA SER A 55 -6.56 20.60 7.82
C SER A 55 -7.84 20.49 8.64
N MET A 56 -8.33 21.60 9.17
CA MET A 56 -9.63 21.64 9.86
C MET A 56 -10.78 21.18 8.94
N ALA A 57 -10.70 21.46 7.64
CA ALA A 57 -11.69 21.00 6.66
C ALA A 57 -11.66 19.47 6.49
N ASP A 58 -10.47 18.85 6.54
CA ASP A 58 -10.35 17.40 6.48
C ASP A 58 -10.97 16.76 7.72
N LEU A 59 -10.69 17.31 8.90
CA LEU A 59 -11.26 16.80 10.17
C LEU A 59 -12.79 16.93 10.21
N HIS A 60 -13.36 18.04 9.72
CA HIS A 60 -14.81 18.17 9.55
C HIS A 60 -15.35 17.14 8.53
N SER A 61 -14.63 16.90 7.44
CA SER A 61 -15.04 15.90 6.43
C SER A 61 -14.96 14.47 6.97
N VAL A 62 -14.06 14.18 7.91
CA VAL A 62 -14.03 12.92 8.67
C VAL A 62 -15.25 12.80 9.56
N HIS A 63 -15.55 13.86 10.34
CA HIS A 63 -16.72 13.90 11.22
C HIS A 63 -18.02 13.62 10.45
N ASP A 64 -18.19 14.25 9.29
CA ASP A 64 -19.36 14.08 8.43
C ASP A 64 -19.35 12.76 7.62
N GLY A 65 -18.30 11.95 7.73
CA GLY A 65 -18.10 10.72 6.95
C GLY A 65 -17.79 10.94 5.46
N LYS A 66 -17.86 12.17 4.96
CA LYS A 66 -17.63 12.55 3.55
C LYS A 66 -16.26 12.12 3.05
N LEU A 67 -15.21 12.28 3.88
CA LEU A 67 -13.85 11.93 3.48
C LEU A 67 -13.72 10.45 3.11
N SER A 68 -14.34 9.56 3.89
CA SER A 68 -14.30 8.12 3.66
C SER A 68 -14.98 7.73 2.35
N ILE A 69 -16.10 8.39 2.01
CA ILE A 69 -16.85 8.18 0.78
C ILE A 69 -16.01 8.63 -0.43
N THR A 70 -15.43 9.82 -0.36
CA THR A 70 -14.57 10.37 -1.41
C THR A 70 -13.37 9.47 -1.68
N LEU A 71 -12.64 9.07 -0.63
CA LEU A 71 -11.48 8.18 -0.77
C LEU A 71 -11.88 6.81 -1.31
N ARG A 72 -13.03 6.25 -0.89
CA ARG A 72 -13.53 4.98 -1.42
C ARG A 72 -13.83 5.09 -2.91
N ALA A 73 -14.54 6.13 -3.33
CA ALA A 73 -14.88 6.35 -4.74
C ALA A 73 -13.63 6.48 -5.61
N LEU A 74 -12.60 7.17 -5.11
CA LEU A 74 -11.32 7.36 -5.78
C LEU A 74 -10.49 6.06 -5.87
N LEU A 75 -10.40 5.31 -4.78
CA LEU A 75 -9.48 4.18 -4.68
C LEU A 75 -10.08 2.88 -5.23
N LEU A 76 -11.40 2.74 -5.27
CA LEU A 76 -12.05 1.51 -5.71
C LEU A 76 -11.63 1.08 -7.14
N PRO A 77 -11.59 1.97 -8.15
CA PRO A 77 -11.14 1.60 -9.50
C PRO A 77 -9.66 1.13 -9.53
N LEU A 78 -8.81 1.72 -8.67
CA LEU A 78 -7.42 1.29 -8.53
C LEU A 78 -7.33 -0.13 -7.96
N VAL A 79 -8.10 -0.40 -6.89
CA VAL A 79 -8.15 -1.71 -6.24
C VAL A 79 -8.69 -2.78 -7.19
N GLU A 80 -9.72 -2.45 -7.97
CA GLU A 80 -10.26 -3.35 -8.99
C GLU A 80 -9.21 -3.64 -10.06
N HIS A 81 -8.59 -2.60 -10.64
CA HIS A 81 -7.55 -2.75 -11.67
C HIS A 81 -6.39 -3.65 -11.21
N ILE A 82 -5.81 -3.39 -10.05
CA ILE A 82 -4.65 -4.17 -9.56
C ILE A 82 -5.02 -5.60 -9.17
N SER A 83 -6.29 -5.88 -8.88
CA SER A 83 -6.77 -7.23 -8.53
C SER A 83 -6.89 -8.16 -9.75
N ILE A 84 -7.10 -7.62 -10.95
CA ILE A 84 -7.28 -8.41 -12.19
C ILE A 84 -6.15 -8.23 -13.21
N CYS A 85 -5.42 -7.12 -13.17
CA CYS A 85 -4.36 -6.83 -14.13
C CYS A 85 -3.15 -7.75 -13.92
N LYS A 86 -2.85 -8.61 -14.90
CA LYS A 86 -1.72 -9.56 -14.84
C LYS A 86 -0.37 -8.89 -14.58
N ARG A 87 -0.16 -7.69 -15.13
CA ARG A 87 1.08 -6.91 -14.90
C ARG A 87 1.19 -6.42 -13.46
N CYS A 88 0.09 -5.97 -12.86
CA CYS A 88 0.07 -5.58 -11.45
C CYS A 88 0.18 -6.79 -10.52
N LEU A 89 -0.49 -7.90 -10.84
CA LEU A 89 -0.40 -9.15 -10.09
C LEU A 89 1.04 -9.68 -10.03
N ALA A 90 1.80 -9.55 -11.12
CA ALA A 90 3.22 -9.90 -11.15
C ALA A 90 4.10 -9.01 -10.26
N CYS A 91 3.64 -7.81 -9.90
CA CYS A 91 4.31 -6.92 -8.94
C CYS A 91 3.91 -7.15 -7.48
N GLY A 92 2.94 -8.03 -7.23
CA GLY A 92 2.52 -8.40 -5.89
C GLY A 92 3.47 -9.38 -5.20
N PHE A 93 3.08 -9.83 -4.02
CA PHE A 93 3.86 -10.75 -3.18
C PHE A 93 3.08 -12.04 -2.94
N ILE A 94 3.78 -13.17 -2.90
CA ILE A 94 3.26 -14.41 -2.33
C ILE A 94 3.78 -14.52 -0.89
N CYS A 95 2.92 -14.92 0.04
CA CYS A 95 3.36 -15.19 1.41
C CYS A 95 4.36 -16.36 1.43
N GLU A 96 5.60 -16.12 1.86
CA GLU A 96 6.65 -17.16 1.92
C GLU A 96 6.35 -18.27 2.97
N ILE A 97 5.40 -18.03 3.89
CA ILE A 97 5.03 -18.94 4.98
C ILE A 97 4.00 -19.97 4.50
N CYS A 98 2.78 -19.53 4.16
CA CYS A 98 1.70 -20.44 3.76
C CYS A 98 1.72 -20.81 2.28
N LYS A 99 2.35 -19.98 1.42
CA LYS A 99 2.44 -20.18 -0.03
C LYS A 99 1.10 -20.48 -0.71
N SER A 100 -0.01 -19.93 -0.19
CA SER A 100 -1.38 -20.25 -0.64
C SER A 100 -1.71 -19.83 -2.09
N GLY A 101 -0.77 -19.19 -2.81
CA GLY A 101 -0.99 -18.65 -4.16
C GLY A 101 -1.75 -17.32 -4.18
N GLN A 102 -2.30 -16.86 -3.04
CA GLN A 102 -2.92 -15.55 -2.95
C GLN A 102 -1.86 -14.44 -3.09
N ILE A 103 -2.10 -13.54 -4.05
CA ILE A 103 -1.28 -12.35 -4.23
C ILE A 103 -1.62 -11.29 -3.18
N LEU A 104 -0.60 -10.87 -2.46
CA LEU A 104 -0.62 -9.84 -1.44
C LEU A 104 -0.01 -8.55 -1.97
N PHE A 105 -0.53 -7.43 -1.48
CA PHE A 105 -0.05 -6.12 -1.84
C PHE A 105 0.19 -5.22 -0.63
N PRO A 106 1.14 -4.26 -0.74
CA PRO A 106 1.57 -3.42 0.38
C PRO A 106 0.66 -2.21 0.69
N PHE A 107 -0.59 -2.19 0.21
CA PHE A 107 -1.53 -1.07 0.40
C PHE A 107 -2.67 -1.41 1.40
N GLY A 108 -2.36 -2.24 2.42
CA GLY A 108 -3.26 -2.40 3.56
C GLY A 108 -4.47 -3.31 3.33
N GLN A 109 -4.35 -4.32 2.47
CA GLN A 109 -5.33 -5.41 2.45
C GLN A 109 -5.54 -5.94 3.88
N VAL A 110 -6.80 -6.18 4.26
CA VAL A 110 -7.20 -6.52 5.63
C VAL A 110 -6.41 -7.71 6.19
N ASN A 111 -6.01 -8.65 5.34
CA ASN A 111 -5.30 -9.85 5.75
C ASN A 111 -3.79 -9.79 5.51
N THR A 112 -3.21 -8.63 5.20
CA THR A 112 -1.77 -8.47 4.90
C THR A 112 -1.03 -7.71 6.02
N THR A 113 0.17 -8.18 6.37
CA THR A 113 1.22 -7.47 7.12
C THR A 113 2.47 -7.29 6.26
N ILE A 114 3.27 -6.26 6.57
CA ILE A 114 4.46 -5.90 5.81
C ILE A 114 5.66 -5.89 6.75
N CYS A 115 6.74 -6.59 6.39
CA CYS A 115 7.98 -6.57 7.15
C CYS A 115 8.63 -5.19 7.12
N SER A 116 8.92 -4.61 8.28
CA SER A 116 9.55 -3.28 8.42
C SER A 116 10.96 -3.21 7.82
N GLY A 117 11.70 -4.33 7.77
CA GLY A 117 13.07 -4.36 7.25
C GLY A 117 13.20 -4.57 5.75
N CYS A 118 12.31 -5.33 5.12
CA CYS A 118 12.45 -5.70 3.70
C CYS A 118 11.20 -5.48 2.84
N SER A 119 10.13 -4.95 3.43
CA SER A 119 8.85 -4.65 2.77
C SER A 119 8.18 -5.86 2.11
N ALA A 120 8.57 -7.09 2.45
CA ALA A 120 7.87 -8.29 2.01
C ALA A 120 6.51 -8.38 2.70
N CYS A 121 5.49 -8.80 1.96
CA CYS A 121 4.13 -8.96 2.46
C CYS A 121 3.86 -10.40 2.90
N PHE A 122 3.12 -10.55 3.99
CA PHE A 122 2.69 -11.83 4.57
C PHE A 122 1.23 -11.73 4.98
N HIS A 123 0.56 -12.86 5.17
CA HIS A 123 -0.74 -12.81 5.82
C HIS A 123 -0.58 -12.43 7.29
N ARG A 124 -1.54 -11.66 7.85
CA ARG A 124 -1.55 -11.31 9.28
C ARG A 124 -1.53 -12.54 10.18
N ALA A 125 -2.24 -13.59 9.78
CA ALA A 125 -2.25 -14.87 10.47
C ALA A 125 -0.93 -15.65 10.35
N CYS A 126 -0.13 -15.38 9.31
CA CYS A 126 1.15 -16.06 9.09
C CYS A 126 2.32 -15.35 9.79
N LEU A 127 2.33 -14.02 9.83
CA LEU A 127 3.39 -13.24 10.47
C LEU A 127 2.78 -12.15 11.37
N HIS A 128 2.66 -12.47 12.66
CA HIS A 128 2.04 -11.61 13.66
C HIS A 128 2.90 -10.38 14.01
N SER A 129 4.21 -10.58 14.16
CA SER A 129 5.17 -9.50 14.41
C SER A 129 6.05 -9.33 13.17
N PRO A 130 5.75 -8.41 12.24
CA PRO A 130 6.43 -8.32 10.95
C PRO A 130 7.71 -7.46 11.04
N ASN A 131 8.76 -8.01 11.62
CA ASN A 131 10.05 -7.34 11.81
C ASN A 131 11.22 -8.17 11.20
N PRO A 132 12.45 -7.64 11.14
CA PRO A 132 13.58 -8.36 10.53
C PRO A 132 13.95 -9.68 11.22
N GLU A 133 13.73 -9.80 12.53
CA GLU A 133 14.13 -10.96 13.34
C GLU A 133 13.19 -12.15 13.14
N THR A 134 11.91 -11.89 12.85
CA THR A 134 10.88 -12.92 12.64
C THR A 134 10.59 -13.18 11.15
N CYS A 135 11.00 -12.28 10.26
CA CYS A 135 10.72 -12.38 8.84
C CYS A 135 11.61 -13.44 8.15
N PRO A 136 11.05 -14.52 7.57
CA PRO A 136 11.84 -15.59 6.93
C PRO A 136 12.76 -15.07 5.82
N ARG A 137 12.32 -14.03 5.09
CA ARG A 137 13.10 -13.39 4.04
C ARG A 137 14.31 -12.63 4.59
N CYS A 138 14.16 -11.93 5.71
CA CYS A 138 15.25 -11.21 6.36
C CYS A 138 16.26 -12.16 6.97
N ILE A 139 15.79 -13.17 7.72
CA ILE A 139 16.64 -14.22 8.31
C ILE A 139 17.47 -14.92 7.23
N ARG A 140 16.83 -15.37 6.15
CA ARG A 140 17.52 -16.01 5.02
C ARG A 140 18.54 -15.09 4.35
N ARG A 141 18.27 -13.78 4.28
CA ARG A 141 19.23 -12.79 3.73
C ARG A 141 20.41 -12.56 4.67
N ALA A 142 20.18 -12.52 5.98
CA ALA A 142 21.23 -12.37 6.98
C ALA A 142 22.21 -13.55 6.94
N PHE A 143 21.68 -14.78 7.01
CA PHE A 143 22.50 -16.00 6.92
C PHE A 143 23.37 -16.04 5.65
N LYS A 144 22.81 -15.66 4.49
CA LYS A 144 23.58 -15.60 3.24
C LYS A 144 24.70 -14.56 3.27
N ARG A 145 24.53 -13.45 3.99
CA ARG A 145 25.57 -12.42 4.12
C ARG A 145 26.71 -12.90 5.00
N GLU A 146 26.42 -13.63 6.07
CA GLU A 146 27.42 -14.19 6.98
C GLU A 146 28.30 -15.26 6.31
N GLN A 147 27.74 -16.05 5.38
CA GLN A 147 28.45 -17.09 4.62
C GLN A 147 29.35 -16.54 3.50
N LEU A 148 29.29 -15.23 3.22
CA LEU A 148 30.11 -14.55 2.20
C LEU A 148 31.30 -13.78 2.81
N ILE A 149 31.53 -13.96 4.11
CA ILE A 149 32.66 -13.43 4.88
C ILE A 149 33.63 -14.59 5.14
#